data_AF-A0A2V8YAW0-F1
#
_entry.id   AF-A0A2V8YAW0-F1
#
_cell.length_a   1.000
_cell.length_b   1.000
_cell.length_c   1.000
_cell.angle_alpha   90.00
_cell.angle_beta   90.00
_cell.angle_gamma   90.00
#
_symmetry.space_group_name_H-M   'P 1'
#
loop_
_entity.id
_entity.type
_entity.pdbx_description
1 polymer ?
#
loop_
_entity_poly.entity_id
_entity_poly.type
_entity_poly.pdbx_seq_one_letter_code
_entity_poly.pdbx_strand_id
1 'polypeptide(L)'
;MLPLSPATLHILLALAYRLGPGTLYDNLQKLMDRGLVKEGKGRAGREDPPRRYYRLTDFGRRVLSADLVRLKSVLREARLHLRAAESGKAS
;
A
#
# COMPACT_ATOMS: atom_id res chain seq x y z
N MET A 1 13.32 9.69 -9.85
CA MET A 1 13.37 8.67 -8.79
C MET A 1 12.83 9.28 -7.50
N LEU A 2 11.50 9.38 -7.35
CA LEU A 2 10.90 10.09 -6.22
C LEU A 2 11.12 9.32 -4.89
N PRO A 3 11.67 9.95 -3.84
CA PRO A 3 11.62 9.39 -2.50
C PRO A 3 10.16 9.39 -2.05
N LEU A 4 9.57 8.21 -1.94
CA LEU A 4 8.25 8.05 -1.33
C LEU A 4 8.42 8.46 0.13
N SER A 5 7.80 9.56 0.54
CA SER A 5 7.83 9.97 1.94
C SER A 5 7.12 8.90 2.78
N PRO A 6 7.40 8.80 4.10
CA PRO A 6 6.70 7.88 4.99
C PRO A 6 5.16 7.98 4.90
N ALA A 7 4.62 9.15 4.54
CA ALA A 7 3.19 9.35 4.32
C ALA A 7 2.67 8.66 3.05
N THR A 8 3.48 8.57 1.99
CA THR A 8 3.10 7.88 0.75
C THR A 8 3.17 6.35 0.88
N LEU A 9 4.10 5.84 1.70
CA LEU A 9 4.10 4.43 2.06
C LEU A 9 2.89 4.07 2.95
N HIS A 10 2.48 5.00 3.82
CA HIS A 10 1.23 4.90 4.57
C HIS A 10 0.03 4.74 3.63
N ILE A 11 -0.10 5.53 2.56
CA ILE A 11 -1.23 5.40 1.62
C ILE A 11 -1.25 4.05 0.89
N LEU A 12 -0.08 3.46 0.59
CA LEU A 12 0.00 2.18 -0.12
C LEU A 12 -0.22 0.95 0.76
N LEU A 13 0.10 1.04 2.05
CA LEU A 13 -0.20 0.00 3.06
C LEU A 13 -1.56 0.20 3.74
N ALA A 14 -2.05 1.44 3.82
CA ALA A 14 -3.21 1.87 4.59
C ALA A 14 -4.33 2.43 3.70
N LEU A 15 -4.68 1.74 2.61
CA LEU A 15 -5.93 2.02 1.91
C LEU A 15 -7.19 1.81 2.78
N ALA A 16 -7.09 1.37 4.06
CA ALA A 16 -8.25 1.36 4.97
C ALA A 16 -7.99 1.30 6.51
N TYR A 17 -6.77 1.16 7.03
CA TYR A 17 -6.60 0.87 8.47
C TYR A 17 -5.59 1.77 9.19
N ARG A 18 -6.02 2.40 10.29
CA ARG A 18 -5.10 2.96 11.30
C ARG A 18 -4.42 1.79 12.02
N LEU A 19 -3.32 1.31 11.47
CA LEU A 19 -2.53 0.25 12.09
C LEU A 19 -1.86 0.80 13.36
N GLY A 20 -1.94 0.05 14.46
CA GLY A 20 -1.09 0.29 15.62
C GLY A 20 0.40 0.09 15.26
N PRO A 21 1.33 0.66 16.03
CA PRO A 21 2.76 0.62 15.71
C PRO A 21 3.28 -0.81 15.57
N GLY A 22 2.90 -1.75 16.45
CA GLY A 22 3.32 -3.16 16.36
C GLY A 22 2.89 -3.82 15.04
N THR A 23 1.62 -3.70 14.67
CA THR A 23 1.09 -4.26 13.43
C THR A 23 1.73 -3.64 12.19
N LEU A 24 2.08 -2.35 12.24
CA LEU A 24 2.80 -1.70 11.16
C LEU A 24 4.19 -2.31 10.95
N TYR A 25 4.98 -2.45 12.03
CA TYR A 25 6.33 -2.99 11.94
C TYR A 25 6.32 -4.46 11.52
N ASP A 26 5.39 -5.27 12.03
CA ASP A 26 5.24 -6.67 11.62
C ASP A 26 4.90 -6.79 10.12
N ASN A 27 4.01 -5.93 9.62
CA ASN A 27 3.66 -5.92 8.21
C ASN A 27 4.83 -5.43 7.34
N LEU A 28 5.58 -4.42 7.78
CA LEU A 28 6.79 -3.98 7.09
C LEU A 28 7.83 -5.09 7.02
N GLN A 29 8.05 -5.83 8.12
CA GLN A 29 8.98 -6.97 8.13
C GLN A 29 8.53 -8.04 7.14
N LYS A 30 7.26 -8.44 7.15
CA LYS A 30 6.71 -9.41 6.18
C LYS A 30 6.88 -8.96 4.73
N LEU A 31 6.73 -7.67 4.44
CA LEU A 31 6.94 -7.12 3.09
C LEU A 31 8.42 -7.11 2.69
N MET A 32 9.33 -6.92 3.65
CA MET A 32 10.78 -7.03 3.42
C MET A 32 11.19 -8.49 3.19
N ASP A 33 10.68 -9.42 4.00
CA ASP A 33 10.95 -10.86 3.86
C ASP A 33 10.49 -11.40 2.50
N ARG A 34 9.40 -10.83 1.95
CA ARG A 34 8.88 -11.12 0.61
C ARG A 34 9.61 -10.36 -0.51
N GLY A 35 10.59 -9.52 -0.18
CA GLY A 35 11.35 -8.72 -1.13
C GLY A 35 10.54 -7.62 -1.83
N LEU A 36 9.36 -7.26 -1.31
CA LEU A 36 8.49 -6.22 -1.88
C LEU A 36 8.94 -4.83 -1.45
N VAL A 37 9.47 -4.72 -0.24
CA VAL A 37 9.97 -3.48 0.37
C VAL A 37 11.42 -3.67 0.78
N LYS A 38 12.17 -2.57 0.84
CA LYS A 38 13.51 -2.52 1.44
C LYS A 38 13.72 -1.24 2.22
N GLU A 39 14.65 -1.26 3.16
CA GLU A 39 15.09 -0.06 3.86
C GLU A 39 15.73 0.94 2.87
N GLY A 40 15.38 2.20 3.04
CA GLY A 40 15.94 3.36 2.35
C GLY A 40 16.97 4.05 3.24
N LYS A 41 18.00 4.63 2.62
CA LYS A 41 18.95 5.47 3.34
C LYS A 41 18.23 6.74 3.79
N GLY A 42 18.04 6.90 5.11
CA GLY A 42 17.60 8.16 5.68
C GLY A 42 18.69 9.22 5.56
N ARG A 43 18.32 10.48 5.38
CA ARG A 43 19.24 11.59 5.61
C ARG A 43 19.48 11.66 7.11
N ALA A 44 20.66 11.24 7.57
CA ALA A 44 21.07 11.47 8.95
C ALA A 44 21.27 12.98 9.13
N GLY A 45 20.31 13.65 9.76
CA GLY A 45 20.50 14.98 10.33
C GLY A 45 21.19 14.84 11.70
N ARG A 46 22.02 15.81 12.08
CA ARG A 46 22.86 15.74 13.29
C ARG A 46 22.09 15.66 14.62
N GLU A 47 20.78 15.90 14.64
CA GLU A 47 19.98 16.01 15.87
C GLU A 47 18.78 15.05 15.98
N ASP A 48 18.42 14.32 14.92
CA ASP A 48 17.19 13.50 14.92
C ASP A 48 17.54 12.00 15.04
N PRO A 49 16.80 11.21 15.85
CA PRO A 49 16.96 9.77 15.91
C PRO A 49 16.89 9.16 14.49
N PRO A 50 17.66 8.10 14.18
CA PRO A 50 17.69 7.53 12.84
C PRO A 50 16.31 7.04 12.42
N ARG A 51 15.62 7.83 11.59
CA ARG A 51 14.34 7.45 10.99
C ARG A 51 14.60 6.39 9.94
N ARG A 52 14.03 5.20 10.14
CA ARG A 52 14.04 4.14 9.12
C ARG A 52 13.07 4.53 8.01
N TYR A 53 13.60 4.67 6.80
CA TYR A 53 12.79 4.87 5.60
C TYR A 53 12.62 3.52 4.91
N TYR A 54 11.50 3.33 4.22
CA TYR A 54 11.23 2.12 3.46
C TYR A 54 10.76 2.50 2.06
N ARG A 55 11.14 1.71 1.07
CA ARG A 55 10.78 1.91 -0.34
C ARG A 55 10.43 0.60 -0.99
N LEU A 56 9.53 0.64 -1.97
CA LEU A 56 9.28 -0.51 -2.83
C LEU A 56 10.56 -0.89 -3.59
N THR A 57 10.78 -2.19 -3.71
CA THR A 57 11.72 -2.76 -4.68
C THR A 57 11.10 -2.72 -6.09
N ASP A 58 11.89 -3.01 -7.13
CA ASP A 58 11.34 -3.09 -8.48
C ASP A 58 10.35 -4.25 -8.62
N PHE A 59 10.60 -5.36 -7.90
CA PHE A 59 9.65 -6.45 -7.76
C PHE A 59 8.36 -6.00 -7.07
N GLY A 60 8.46 -5.31 -5.93
CA GLY A 60 7.30 -4.76 -5.21
C GLY A 60 6.48 -3.79 -6.05
N ARG A 61 7.11 -2.98 -6.90
CA ARG A 61 6.40 -2.11 -7.86
C ARG A 61 5.59 -2.90 -8.86
N ARG A 62 6.15 -3.97 -9.45
CA ARG A 62 5.43 -4.82 -10.41
C ARG A 62 4.25 -5.53 -9.76
N VAL A 63 4.44 -6.07 -8.55
CA VAL A 63 3.37 -6.72 -7.78
C VAL A 63 2.24 -5.72 -7.48
N LEU A 64 2.58 -4.53 -6.98
CA LEU A 64 1.60 -3.48 -6.72
C LEU A 64 0.83 -3.08 -7.98
N SER A 65 1.51 -2.94 -9.12
CA SER A 65 0.84 -2.64 -10.39
C SER A 65 -0.16 -3.73 -10.80
N ALA A 66 0.21 -5.00 -10.67
CA ALA A 66 -0.69 -6.11 -10.96
C ALA A 66 -1.90 -6.14 -10.00
N ASP A 67 -1.67 -5.88 -8.72
CA ASP A 67 -2.71 -5.81 -7.70
C ASP A 67 -3.71 -4.69 -7.97
N LEU A 68 -3.23 -3.52 -8.42
CA LEU A 68 -4.11 -2.41 -8.81
C LEU A 68 -4.98 -2.75 -10.03
N VAL A 69 -4.45 -3.48 -11.01
CA VAL A 69 -5.23 -3.94 -12.16
C VAL A 69 -6.33 -4.89 -11.70
N ARG A 70 -5.98 -5.87 -10.86
CA ARG A 70 -6.93 -6.84 -10.29
C ARG A 70 -8.01 -6.15 -9.46
N LEU A 71 -7.64 -5.21 -8.59
CA LEU A 71 -8.59 -4.47 -7.75
C LEU A 71 -9.56 -3.62 -8.58
N LYS A 72 -9.07 -2.98 -9.65
CA LYS A 72 -9.93 -2.26 -10.60
C LYS A 72 -10.95 -3.18 -11.26
N SER A 73 -10.54 -4.39 -11.63
CA SER A 73 -11.46 -5.40 -12.19
C SER A 73 -12.54 -5.77 -11.19
N VAL A 74 -12.16 -6.11 -9.95
CA VAL A 74 -13.13 -6.47 -8.89
C VAL A 74 -14.09 -5.31 -8.62
N LEU A 75 -13.60 -4.08 -8.55
CA LEU A 75 -14.44 -2.91 -8.34
C LEU A 75 -15.41 -2.66 -9.51
N ARG A 76 -15.00 -2.94 -10.74
CA ARG A 76 -15.88 -2.86 -11.91
C ARG A 76 -17.03 -3.85 -11.78
N GLU A 77 -16.74 -5.11 -11.48
CA GLU A 77 -17.78 -6.14 -11.31
C GLU A 77 -18.73 -5.81 -10.15
N ALA A 78 -18.19 -5.38 -9.00
CA ALA A 78 -19.01 -4.97 -7.85
C ALA A 78 -19.99 -3.84 -8.20
N ARG A 79 -19.56 -2.85 -9.00
CA ARG A 79 -20.41 -1.75 -9.46
C ARG A 79 -21.52 -2.22 -10.41
N LEU A 80 -21.23 -3.19 -11.29
CA LEU A 80 -22.25 -3.77 -12.18
C LEU A 80 -23.34 -4.48 -11.37
N HIS A 81 -22.94 -5.28 -10.38
CA HIS A 81 -23.88 -5.96 -9.49
C HIS A 81 -24.74 -4.99 -8.68
N LEU A 82 -24.13 -3.91 -8.15
CA LEU A 82 -24.88 -2.90 -7.39
C LEU A 82 -25.96 -2.22 -8.25
N ARG A 83 -25.63 -1.83 -9.50
CA ARG A 83 -26.59 -1.21 -10.42
C ARG A 83 -27.74 -2.14 -10.79
N ALA A 84 -27.45 -3.42 -11.05
CA ALA A 84 -28.48 -4.41 -11.34
C ALA A 84 -29.44 -4.60 -10.15
N ALA A 85 -28.91 -4.59 -8.93
CA ALA A 85 -29.72 -4.65 -7.70
C ALA A 85 -30.60 -3.41 -7.50
N GLU A 86 -30.16 -2.23 -7.93
CA GLU A 86 -30.93 -0.98 -7.88
C GLU A 86 -32.06 -0.97 -8.94
N SER A 87 -31.79 -1.45 -10.15
CA SER A 87 -32.80 -1.54 -11.22
C SER A 87 -33.91 -2.55 -10.92
N GLY A 88 -33.61 -3.62 -10.18
CA GLY A 88 -34.61 -4.60 -9.75
C GLY A 88 -35.51 -4.15 -8.59
N LYS A 89 -35.17 -3.05 -7.89
CA LYS A 89 -36.02 -2.47 -6.83
C LYS A 89 -36.96 -1.37 -7.35
N ALA A 90 -36.75 -0.87 -8.56
CA ALA A 90 -37.52 0.19 -9.18
C ALA A 90 -38.63 -0.32 -10.12
N SER A 91 -38.84 -1.64 -10.15
CA SER A 91 -39.85 -2.33 -10.95
C SER A 91 -40.69 -3.25 -10.06
#